data_AF-A0A416A0I0-F1
#
_entry.id   AF-A0A416A0I0-F1
#
_cell.length_a   1.000
_cell.length_b   1.000
_cell.length_c   1.000
_cell.angle_alpha   90.00
_cell.angle_beta   90.00
_cell.angle_gamma   90.00
#
_symmetry.space_group_name_H-M   'P 1'
#
loop_
_entity.id
_entity.type
_entity.pdbx_description
1 polymer ?
#
loop_
_entity_poly.entity_id
_entity_poly.type
_entity_poly.pdbx_seq_one_letter_code
_entity_poly.pdbx_strand_id
1 'polypeptide(L)'
;MAISRRRTCDLKTCEGLIEAYCKIPGGEYHTLQEGVLGLGLCVCSAPGRKVAVIREIPLNEWTSTHTVRFYEKMPEKYRREIEKCG
;
A
#
# COMPACT_ATOMS: atom_id res chain seq x y z
N MET A 1 -15.09 -19.99 11.63
CA MET A 1 -14.43 -19.11 10.63
C MET A 1 -13.43 -18.22 11.35
N ALA A 2 -12.14 -18.50 11.22
CA ALA A 2 -11.11 -17.68 11.85
C ALA A 2 -10.94 -16.38 11.05
N ILE A 3 -11.62 -15.32 11.48
CA ILE A 3 -11.33 -13.97 10.98
C ILE A 3 -9.98 -13.59 11.60
N SER A 4 -8.88 -13.91 10.91
CA SER A 4 -7.59 -13.31 11.25
C SER A 4 -7.80 -11.81 11.24
N ARG A 5 -7.73 -11.14 12.41
CA ARG A 5 -7.89 -9.68 12.53
C ARG A 5 -6.85 -9.01 11.64
N ARG A 6 -7.19 -8.70 10.39
CA ARG A 6 -6.40 -7.77 9.59
C ARG A 6 -6.52 -6.44 10.30
N ARG A 7 -5.42 -5.90 10.79
CA ARG A 7 -5.39 -4.53 11.31
C ARG A 7 -5.71 -3.62 10.13
N THR A 8 -6.91 -3.07 10.15
CA THR A 8 -7.34 -2.03 9.24
C THR A 8 -6.79 -0.69 9.73
N CYS A 9 -6.44 0.18 8.82
CA CYS A 9 -5.96 1.53 9.10
C CYS A 9 -6.79 2.54 8.31
N ASP A 10 -6.88 3.74 8.87
CA ASP A 10 -7.51 4.88 8.22
C ASP A 10 -6.63 5.44 7.10
N LEU A 11 -7.22 6.31 6.28
CA LEU A 11 -6.54 6.93 5.14
C LEU A 11 -5.33 7.76 5.60
N LYS A 12 -5.46 8.58 6.65
CA LYS A 12 -4.39 9.47 7.11
C LYS A 12 -3.17 8.69 7.57
N THR A 13 -3.38 7.57 8.27
CA THR A 13 -2.29 6.67 8.65
C THR A 13 -1.56 6.10 7.43
N CYS A 14 -2.27 5.78 6.35
CA CYS A 14 -1.66 5.31 5.11
C CYS A 14 -0.89 6.43 4.37
N GLU A 15 -1.45 7.63 4.32
CA GLU A 15 -0.79 8.80 3.72
C GLU A 15 0.51 9.15 4.46
N GLY A 16 0.48 9.13 5.80
CA GLY A 16 1.69 9.34 6.60
C GLY A 16 2.74 8.25 6.38
N LEU A 17 2.32 7.00 6.13
CA LEU A 17 3.24 5.93 5.75
C LEU A 17 3.87 6.22 4.38
N ILE A 18 3.09 6.60 3.37
CA ILE A 18 3.60 6.95 2.04
C ILE A 18 4.60 8.11 2.15
N GLU A 19 4.23 9.16 2.85
CA GLU A 19 5.09 10.33 3.06
C GLU A 19 6.42 9.95 3.73
N ALA A 20 6.38 9.04 4.71
CA ALA A 20 7.58 8.53 5.37
C ALA A 20 8.50 7.77 4.39
N TYR A 21 7.97 7.03 3.41
CA TYR A 21 8.79 6.39 2.38
C TYR A 21 9.34 7.40 1.38
N CYS A 22 8.54 8.37 0.94
CA CYS A 22 8.98 9.42 0.01
C CYS A 22 10.09 10.32 0.59
N LYS A 23 10.15 10.47 1.92
CA LYS A 23 11.21 11.22 2.61
C LYS A 23 12.56 10.48 2.63
N ILE A 24 12.58 9.17 2.35
CA ILE A 24 13.81 8.37 2.35
C ILE A 24 14.51 8.49 1.00
N PRO A 25 15.84 8.72 0.94
CA PRO A 25 16.59 8.71 -0.31
C PRO A 25 16.44 7.38 -1.05
N GLY A 26 15.97 7.43 -2.31
CA GLY A 26 15.65 6.23 -3.10
C GLY A 26 14.34 5.55 -2.70
N GLY A 27 13.50 6.22 -1.90
CA GLY A 27 12.13 5.81 -1.64
C GLY A 27 11.27 5.94 -2.88
N GLU A 28 10.51 4.88 -3.18
CA GLU A 28 9.63 4.78 -4.32
C GLU A 28 8.21 4.52 -3.84
N TYR A 29 7.27 5.12 -4.56
CA TYR A 29 5.83 4.94 -4.38
C TYR A 29 5.20 4.69 -5.74
N HIS A 30 4.45 3.59 -5.85
CA HIS A 30 3.73 3.23 -7.06
C HIS A 30 2.27 2.94 -6.75
N THR A 31 1.37 3.59 -7.47
CA THR A 31 -0.06 3.24 -7.51
C THR A 31 -0.24 2.20 -8.61
N LEU A 32 -0.58 0.96 -8.25
CA LEU A 32 -0.81 -0.13 -9.21
C LEU A 32 -2.26 -0.16 -9.71
N GLN A 33 -3.18 0.24 -8.84
CA GLN A 33 -4.60 0.38 -9.17
C GLN A 33 -5.14 1.60 -8.44
N GLU A 34 -5.68 2.55 -9.19
CA GLU A 34 -6.31 3.73 -8.59
C GLU A 34 -7.52 3.33 -7.75
N GLY A 35 -7.62 3.96 -6.57
CA GLY A 35 -8.78 3.84 -5.70
C GLY A 35 -9.92 4.74 -6.16
N VAL A 36 -11.14 4.44 -5.70
CA VAL A 36 -12.32 5.27 -5.99
C VAL A 36 -12.62 6.21 -4.82
N LEU A 37 -12.37 5.76 -3.59
CA LEU A 37 -12.65 6.50 -2.35
C LEU A 37 -11.39 6.81 -1.54
N GLY A 38 -10.20 6.47 -2.06
CA GLY A 38 -8.95 6.49 -1.33
C GLY A 38 -7.76 6.11 -2.22
N LEU A 39 -6.80 5.38 -1.66
CA LEU A 39 -5.50 5.12 -2.30
C LEU A 39 -5.53 3.97 -3.33
N GLY A 40 -6.50 3.05 -3.24
CA GLY A 40 -6.54 1.87 -4.09
C GLY A 40 -5.48 0.82 -3.71
N LEU A 41 -4.68 0.36 -4.66
CA LEU A 41 -3.55 -0.55 -4.43
C LEU A 41 -2.23 0.19 -4.65
N CYS A 42 -1.47 0.38 -3.58
CA CYS A 42 -0.18 1.08 -3.61
C CYS A 42 0.94 0.22 -3.05
N VAL A 43 2.15 0.47 -3.55
CA VAL A 43 3.38 -0.16 -3.09
C VAL A 43 4.40 0.92 -2.76
N CYS A 44 4.95 0.86 -1.55
CA CYS A 44 6.05 1.69 -1.10
C CYS A 44 7.29 0.83 -0.89
N SER A 45 8.42 1.24 -1.45
CA SER A 45 9.73 0.62 -1.25
C SER A 45 10.77 1.67 -0.92
N ALA A 46 11.75 1.31 -0.09
CA ALA A 46 12.90 2.17 0.17
C ALA A 46 14.11 1.29 0.54
N PRO A 47 15.35 1.70 0.20
CA PRO A 47 16.56 0.98 0.57
C PRO A 47 16.63 0.73 2.09
N GLY A 48 16.90 -0.51 2.49
CA GLY A 48 17.02 -0.88 3.91
C GLY A 48 15.70 -0.89 4.69
N ARG A 49 14.55 -0.76 4.03
CA ARG A 49 13.21 -0.87 4.64
C ARG A 49 12.44 -2.06 4.05
N LYS A 50 11.46 -2.53 4.80
CA LYS A 50 10.47 -3.49 4.30
C LYS A 50 9.67 -2.84 3.18
N VAL A 51 9.14 -3.63 2.27
CA VAL A 51 8.18 -3.16 1.28
C VAL A 51 6.81 -3.09 1.93
N ALA A 52 6.14 -1.94 1.85
CA ALA A 52 4.77 -1.77 2.31
C ALA A 52 3.80 -1.88 1.13
N VAL A 53 2.80 -2.74 1.24
CA VAL A 53 1.71 -2.84 0.28
C VAL A 53 0.44 -2.39 0.96
N ILE A 54 -0.12 -1.29 0.46
CA ILE A 54 -1.36 -0.68 0.92
C ILE A 54 -2.47 -1.14 0.00
N ARG A 55 -3.56 -1.66 0.57
CA ARG A 55 -4.73 -2.07 -0.18
C ARG A 55 -5.99 -1.50 0.44
N GLU A 56 -6.71 -0.72 -0.36
CA GLU A 56 -8.06 -0.25 -0.09
C GLU A 56 -9.05 -1.42 -0.08
N ILE A 57 -9.99 -1.35 0.86
CA ILE A 57 -11.10 -2.27 1.06
C ILE A 57 -12.37 -1.40 1.15
N PRO A 58 -13.26 -1.44 0.14
CA PRO A 58 -14.54 -0.76 0.24
C PRO A 58 -15.37 -1.40 1.37
N LEU A 59 -15.93 -0.57 2.25
CA LEU A 59 -16.83 -1.01 3.32
C LEU A 59 -18.30 -0.84 2.88
N ASN A 60 -18.58 0.26 2.20
CA ASN A 60 -19.86 0.54 1.55
C ASN A 60 -19.65 1.51 0.37
N GLU A 61 -20.74 2.04 -0.20
CA GLU A 61 -20.73 2.93 -1.36
C GLU A 61 -20.05 4.28 -1.11
N TRP A 62 -19.87 4.69 0.15
CA TRP A 62 -19.38 6.00 0.55
C TRP A 62 -18.14 5.94 1.43
N THR A 63 -17.76 4.76 1.92
CA THR A 63 -16.62 4.60 2.83
C THR A 63 -15.74 3.42 2.45
N SER A 64 -14.44 3.62 2.62
CA SER A 64 -13.42 2.59 2.48
C SER A 64 -12.50 2.57 3.71
N THR A 65 -11.81 1.45 3.88
CA THR A 65 -10.70 1.30 4.84
C THR A 65 -9.48 0.74 4.12
N HIS A 66 -8.34 0.69 4.79
CA HIS A 66 -7.10 0.21 4.19
C HIS A 66 -6.50 -0.92 5.02
N THR A 67 -5.73 -1.77 4.35
CA THR A 67 -4.85 -2.73 5.01
C THR A 67 -3.44 -2.56 4.51
N VAL A 68 -2.48 -2.64 5.43
CA VAL A 68 -1.05 -2.58 5.09
C VAL A 68 -0.43 -3.94 5.37
N ARG A 69 0.35 -4.43 4.39
CA ARG A 69 1.19 -5.61 4.55
C ARG A 69 2.64 -5.24 4.31
N PHE A 70 3.50 -5.66 5.23
CA PHE A 70 4.94 -5.49 5.11
C PHE A 70 5.59 -6.79 4.63
N TYR A 71 6.52 -6.67 3.70
CA TYR A 71 7.32 -7.77 3.17
C TYR A 71 8.80 -7.43 3.31
N GLU A 72 9.63 -8.40 3.68
CA GLU A 72 11.10 -8.19 3.73
C GLU A 72 11.68 -7.84 2.35
N LYS A 73 11.09 -8.39 1.29
CA LYS A 73 11.50 -8.20 -0.10
C LYS A 73 10.28 -7.94 -0.97
N MET A 74 10.47 -7.20 -2.07
CA MET A 74 9.42 -6.94 -3.06
C MET A 74 8.89 -8.27 -3.64
N PRO A 75 7.61 -8.62 -3.44
CA PRO A 75 7.03 -9.80 -4.06
C PRO A 75 6.99 -9.68 -5.59
N GLU A 76 7.26 -10.77 -6.31
CA GLU A 76 7.35 -10.76 -7.78
C GLU A 76 6.07 -10.25 -8.46
N LYS A 77 4.90 -10.55 -7.88
CA LYS A 77 3.61 -10.07 -8.38
C LYS A 77 3.63 -8.54 -8.53
N TYR A 78 3.97 -7.83 -7.46
CA TYR A 78 3.93 -6.37 -7.46
C TYR A 78 5.06 -5.77 -8.30
N ARG A 79 6.24 -6.42 -8.32
CA ARG A 79 7.34 -6.00 -9.21
C ARG A 79 6.90 -5.98 -10.67
N ARG A 80 6.27 -7.06 -11.15
CA ARG A 80 5.76 -7.14 -12.53
C ARG A 80 4.69 -6.10 -12.84
N GLU A 81 3.90 -5.69 -11.86
CA GLU A 81 2.88 -4.65 -12.05
C GLU A 81 3.52 -3.26 -12.11
N ILE A 82 4.54 -2.99 -11.28
CA ILE A 82 5.33 -1.74 -11.37
C ILE A 82 6.01 -1.63 -12.75
N GLU A 83 6.64 -2.71 -13.23
CA GLU A 83 7.31 -2.75 -14.54
C GLU A 83 6.36 -2.55 -15.74
N LYS A 84 5.05 -2.78 -15.57
CA LYS A 84 4.04 -2.54 -16.61
C LYS A 84 3.49 -1.12 -16.60
N CYS A 85 3.60 -0.43 -15.47
CA CYS A 85 3.10 0.93 -15.28
C CYS A 85 4.17 2.01 -15.53
N GLY A 86 5.44 1.62 -15.63
CA GLY A 86 6.55 2.48 -16.07
C GLY A 86 6.80 2.35 -17.57
#